data_AF-A0A4Y3JAQ9-F1
#
_entry.id   AF-A0A4Y3JAQ9-F1
#
_cell.length_a   1.000
_cell.length_b   1.000
_cell.length_c   1.000
_cell.angle_alpha   90.00
_cell.angle_beta   90.00
_cell.angle_gamma   90.00
#
_symmetry.space_group_name_H-M   'P 1'
#
loop_
_entity.id
_entity.type
_entity.pdbx_description
1 polymer ?
#
loop_
_entity_poly.entity_id
_entity_poly.type
_entity_poly.pdbx_seq_one_letter_code
_entity_poly.pdbx_strand_id
1 'polypeptide(L)' 'MHPEELFELFYKNVRLDMNPVGFPKYYSEVMKRFWYERFMNAYNNVREEVGLMSWAEAPQMWLAGYREKQNEDN' A
#
# COMPACT_ATOMS: atom_id res chain seq x y z
N MET A 1 -13.81 -6.69 -6.39
CA MET A 1 -12.50 -6.33 -6.99
C MET A 1 -11.46 -7.30 -6.47
N HIS A 2 -10.55 -7.78 -7.32
CA HIS A 2 -9.47 -8.66 -6.87
C HIS A 2 -8.41 -7.86 -6.08
N PRO A 3 -7.75 -8.46 -5.07
CA PRO A 3 -6.74 -7.76 -4.26
C PRO A 3 -5.63 -7.11 -5.09
N GLU A 4 -5.23 -7.73 -6.20
CA GLU A 4 -4.20 -7.24 -7.11
C GLU A 4 -4.65 -5.98 -7.86
N GLU A 5 -5.92 -5.93 -8.30
CA GLU A 5 -6.49 -4.74 -8.94
C GLU A 5 -6.56 -3.58 -7.94
N LEU A 6 -6.92 -3.89 -6.69
CA LEU A 6 -6.99 -2.91 -5.62
C LEU A 6 -5.58 -2.39 -5.25
N PHE A 7 -4.58 -3.26 -5.28
CA PHE A 7 -3.18 -2.85 -5.13
C PHE A 7 -2.75 -1.88 -6.23
N GLU A 8 -3.09 -2.12 -7.50
CA GLU A 8 -2.74 -1.20 -8.59
C GLU A 8 -3.38 0.19 -8.40
N LEU A 9 -4.59 0.26 -7.83
CA LEU A 9 -5.23 1.54 -7.46
C LEU A 9 -4.48 2.24 -6.32
N PHE A 10 -4.06 1.50 -5.30
CA PHE A 10 -3.22 2.04 -4.23
C PHE A 10 -1.87 2.54 -4.77
N TYR A 11 -1.18 1.72 -5.55
CA TYR A 11 0.17 2.01 -6.04
C TYR A 11 0.23 3.24 -6.94
N LYS A 12 -0.84 3.51 -7.72
CA LYS A 12 -0.98 4.77 -8.48
C LYS A 12 -0.93 6.03 -7.62
N ASN A 13 -1.28 5.93 -6.33
CA ASN A 13 -1.25 7.06 -5.39
C ASN A 13 0.07 7.14 -4.60
N VAL A 14 0.94 6.14 -4.71
CA VAL A 14 2.25 6.15 -4.06
C VAL A 14 3.17 7.12 -4.80
N ARG A 15 3.71 8.09 -4.06
CA ARG A 15 4.66 9.06 -4.59
C ARG A 15 6.09 8.68 -4.24
N LEU A 16 7.06 9.19 -5.00
CA LEU A 16 8.48 8.88 -4.81
C LEU A 16 9.03 9.34 -3.44
N ASP A 17 8.47 10.41 -2.87
CA ASP A 17 8.82 10.93 -1.53
C ASP A 17 8.28 10.08 -0.37
N MET A 18 7.37 9.15 -0.66
CA MET A 18 6.84 8.22 0.35
C MET A 18 7.75 7.00 0.54
N ASN A 19 8.83 6.83 -0.22
CA ASN A 19 9.65 5.62 -0.13
C ASN A 19 10.67 5.66 1.01
N PRO A 20 11.17 4.48 1.44
CA PRO A 20 12.27 4.42 2.38
C PRO A 20 13.51 5.16 1.89
N VAL A 21 14.28 5.70 2.83
CA VAL A 21 15.58 6.32 2.54
C VAL A 21 16.50 5.29 1.87
N GLY A 22 17.10 5.66 0.73
CA GLY A 22 17.96 4.79 -0.06
C GLY A 22 17.25 4.06 -1.21
N PHE A 23 15.93 4.18 -1.33
CA PHE A 23 15.23 3.68 -2.52
C PHE A 23 15.53 4.51 -3.77
N PRO A 24 15.44 3.90 -4.97
CA PRO A 24 15.56 4.62 -6.23
C PRO A 24 14.55 5.78 -6.32
N LYS A 25 14.99 6.93 -6.87
CA LYS A 25 14.12 8.10 -7.12
C LYS A 25 13.34 7.98 -8.45
N TYR A 26 12.95 6.77 -8.81
CA TYR A 26 12.14 6.45 -9.98
C TYR A 26 11.33 5.19 -9.70
N TYR A 27 10.21 5.02 -10.41
CA TYR A 27 9.38 3.82 -10.27
C TYR A 27 10.16 2.59 -10.75
N SER A 28 10.33 1.62 -9.86
CA SER A 28 11.08 0.39 -10.11
C SER A 28 10.31 -0.82 -9.60
N GLU A 29 10.65 -2.01 -10.12
CA GLU A 29 10.06 -3.26 -9.64
C GLU A 29 10.35 -3.51 -8.15
N VAL A 30 11.50 -3.05 -7.64
CA VAL A 30 11.82 -3.14 -6.21
C VAL A 30 10.86 -2.31 -5.38
N MET A 31 10.56 -1.08 -5.82
CA MET A 31 9.58 -0.20 -5.16
C MET A 31 8.16 -0.77 -5.24
N LYS A 32 7.77 -1.31 -6.40
CA LYS A 32 6.47 -1.93 -6.59
C LYS A 32 6.30 -3.15 -5.69
N ARG A 33 7.27 -4.06 -5.70
CA ARG A 33 7.30 -5.25 -4.84
C ARG A 33 7.31 -4.89 -3.37
N PHE A 34 8.07 -3.85 -2.99
CA PHE A 34 8.02 -3.29 -1.65
C PHE A 34 6.53 -2.99 -1.36
N TRP A 35 5.93 -1.99 -1.96
CA TRP A 35 4.57 -1.58 -1.59
C TRP A 35 3.51 -2.70 -1.71
N TYR A 36 3.68 -3.65 -2.62
CA TYR A 36 2.82 -4.82 -2.77
C TYR A 36 2.75 -5.68 -1.49
N GLU A 37 3.90 -6.05 -0.93
CA GLU A 37 3.95 -6.90 0.27
C GLU A 37 3.22 -6.24 1.45
N ARG A 38 3.46 -4.94 1.65
CA ARG A 38 2.82 -4.16 2.73
C ARG A 38 1.32 -3.99 2.51
N PHE A 39 0.91 -3.77 1.26
CA PHE A 39 -0.50 -3.69 0.91
C PHE A 39 -1.21 -5.02 1.18
N MET A 40 -0.62 -6.15 0.78
CA MET A 40 -1.21 -7.47 0.99
C MET A 40 -1.27 -7.85 2.47
N ASN A 41 -0.27 -7.46 3.26
CA ASN A 41 -0.32 -7.65 4.71
C ASN A 41 -1.48 -6.83 5.33
N ALA A 42 -1.61 -5.56 4.97
CA ALA A 42 -2.73 -4.72 5.41
C ALA A 42 -4.10 -5.26 4.98
N TYR A 43 -4.22 -5.72 3.73
CA TYR A 43 -5.45 -6.29 3.19
C TYR A 43 -5.90 -7.55 3.95
N ASN A 44 -4.94 -8.44 4.28
CA ASN A 44 -5.19 -9.70 4.99
C ASN A 44 -5.13 -9.58 6.51
N ASN A 45 -5.02 -8.36 7.07
CA ASN A 45 -4.89 -8.12 8.50
C ASN A 45 -3.67 -8.82 9.15
N VAL A 46 -2.60 -8.98 8.38
CA VAL A 46 -1.31 -9.52 8.82
C VAL A 46 -0.44 -8.38 9.34
N ARG A 47 0.15 -8.57 10.52
CA ARG A 47 1.04 -7.59 11.14
C ARG A 47 2.42 -7.63 10.48
N GLU A 48 2.97 -6.46 10.18
CA GLU A 48 4.34 -6.29 9.70
C GLU A 48 5.40 -6.64 10.75
N GLU A 49 6.59 -7.03 10.27
CA GLU A 49 7.78 -7.16 11.10
C GLU A 49 8.13 -5.83 11.79
N VAL A 50 8.80 -5.90 12.94
CA VAL A 50 9.07 -4.73 13.81
C VAL A 50 9.72 -3.57 13.06
N GLY A 51 10.69 -3.85 12.18
CA GLY A 51 11.38 -2.83 11.39
C GLY A 51 10.55 -2.23 10.24
N LEU A 52 9.40 -2.84 9.91
CA LEU A 52 8.53 -2.45 8.81
C LEU A 52 7.18 -1.89 9.26
N MET A 53 6.88 -1.90 10.57
CA MET A 53 5.55 -1.52 11.09
C MET A 53 5.06 -0.14 10.63
N SER A 54 5.93 0.87 10.57
CA SER A 54 5.55 2.22 10.11
C SER A 54 5.14 2.25 8.63
N TRP A 55 5.55 1.26 7.83
CA TRP A 55 5.20 1.15 6.41
C TRP A 55 3.84 0.47 6.18
N ALA A 56 3.24 -0.12 7.22
CA ALA A 56 1.90 -0.69 7.16
C ALA A 56 0.81 0.40 7.13
N GLU A 57 1.10 1.58 7.68
CA GLU A 57 0.10 2.60 7.95
C GLU A 57 -0.50 3.18 6.65
N ALA A 58 0.33 3.44 5.64
CA ALA A 58 -0.11 3.96 4.35
C ALA A 58 -1.16 3.06 3.65
N PRO A 59 -0.91 1.74 3.43
CA PRO A 59 -1.93 0.88 2.85
C PRO A 59 -3.14 0.67 3.76
N GLN A 60 -2.97 0.63 5.10
CA GLN A 60 -4.09 0.52 6.04
C GLN A 60 -5.04 1.71 5.93
N MET A 61 -4.51 2.93 5.96
CA MET A 61 -5.29 4.16 5.84
C MET A 61 -5.96 4.28 4.46
N TRP A 62 -5.24 3.90 3.40
CA TRP A 62 -5.79 3.90 2.05
C TRP A 62 -6.96 2.91 1.92
N LEU A 63 -6.82 1.69 2.47
CA LEU A 63 -7.89 0.69 2.47
C LEU A 63 -9.12 1.14 3.27
N ALA A 64 -8.91 1.83 4.41
CA ALA A 64 -10.00 2.38 5.20
C ALA A 64 -10.81 3.41 4.39
N GLY A 65 -10.14 4.39 3.78
CA GLY A 65 -10.81 5.40 2.94
C GLY A 65 -11.46 4.81 1.68
N TYR A 66 -10.83 3.81 1.05
CA TYR A 66 -11.43 3.11 -0.09
C TYR A 66 -12.74 2.41 0.29
N ARG A 67 -12.76 1.71 1.43
CA ARG A 67 -13.96 1.01 1.92
C ARG A 67 -15.08 1.97 2.30
N GLU A 68 -14.74 3.10 2.94
CA GLU A 68 -15.71 4.14 3.27
C GLU A 68 -16.41 4.68 2.02
N LYS A 69 -15.64 5.06 1.00
CA LYS A 69 -16.19 5.51 -0.29
C LYS A 69 -17.06 4.45 -0.97
N GLN A 70 -16.63 3.19 -0.99
CA GLN A 70 -17.44 2.11 -1.55
C GLN A 70 -18.78 1.91 -0.81
N ASN A 71 -18.84 2.21 0.49
CA ASN A 71 -20.09 2.13 1.24
C ASN A 71 -21.01 3.33 0.96
N GLU A 72 -20.47 4.51 0.65
CA GLU A 72 -21.26 5.68 0.25
C GLU A 72 -21.87 5.53 -1.16
N ASP A 73 -21.16 4.84 -2.06
CA ASP A 73 -21.57 4.62 -3.44
C ASP A 73 -22.59 3.45 -3.61
N ASN A 74 -22.92 2.71 -2.54
CA ASN A 74 -23.88 1.58 -2.53
C ASN A 74 -25.23 1.95 -1.89
#